data_AF-A0A1H8JPF6-F1
#
_entry.id   AF-A0A1H8JPF6-F1
#
_cell.length_a   1.000
_cell.length_b   1.000
_cell.length_c   1.000
_cell.angle_alpha   90.00
_cell.angle_beta   90.00
_cell.angle_gamma   90.00
#
_symmetry.space_group_name_H-M   'P 1'
#
loop_
_entity.id
_entity.type
_entity.pdbx_description
1 polymer ?
#
loop_
_entity_poly.entity_id
_entity_poly.type
_entity_poly.pdbx_seq_one_letter_code
_entity_poly.pdbx_strand_id
1 'polypeptide(L)'
;MITAQQVLTRALSARGHAILYWIGQGGRDPGAALPSNPVRVAQAWASLDAADQQALAPLAQAMGIDVHDPALVRDACDCSGFVCWALGFARVLPGAGGDAWINTDSIWADAKGPQRRFEEIARARPGALVVYPKQGSDERYGHVAVVVEADADGHATRIIHCSADNIKNEPHDSIKITSADKFTAQQNSIYAWCRGVE
;
A
#
# COMPACT_ATOMS: atom_id res chain seq x y z
N MET A 1 -7.84 -16.35 12.53
CA MET A 1 -6.50 -16.01 12.02
C MET A 1 -6.53 -16.21 10.51
N ILE A 2 -5.83 -15.38 9.74
CA ILE A 2 -5.78 -15.46 8.28
C ILE A 2 -4.52 -16.24 7.87
N THR A 3 -4.59 -17.08 6.84
CA THR A 3 -3.39 -17.80 6.35
C THR A 3 -2.61 -16.93 5.37
N ALA A 4 -1.33 -17.23 5.17
CA ALA A 4 -0.53 -16.59 4.13
C ALA A 4 -1.20 -16.67 2.74
N GLN A 5 -1.81 -17.81 2.42
CA GLN A 5 -2.54 -18.01 1.17
C GLN A 5 -3.77 -17.10 1.06
N GLN A 6 -4.49 -16.87 2.16
CA GLN A 6 -5.63 -15.96 2.18
C GLN A 6 -5.17 -14.50 2.01
N VAL A 7 -4.06 -14.09 2.63
CA VAL A 7 -3.46 -12.76 2.41
C VAL A 7 -3.13 -12.56 0.94
N LEU A 8 -2.45 -13.53 0.31
CA LEU A 8 -2.12 -13.49 -1.11
C LEU A 8 -3.37 -13.45 -1.99
N THR A 9 -4.36 -14.29 -1.69
CA THR A 9 -5.63 -14.34 -2.45
C THR A 9 -6.33 -12.99 -2.44
N ARG A 10 -6.42 -12.34 -1.26
CA ARG A 10 -6.97 -11.00 -1.11
C ARG A 10 -6.14 -9.98 -1.89
N ALA A 11 -4.83 -9.95 -1.66
CA ALA A 11 -3.94 -9.01 -2.33
C ALA A 11 -4.09 -9.08 -3.86
N LEU A 12 -4.09 -10.29 -4.43
CA LEU A 12 -4.21 -10.54 -5.87
C LEU A 12 -5.58 -10.15 -6.44
N SER A 13 -6.66 -10.26 -5.65
CA SER A 13 -8.02 -9.93 -6.09
C SER A 13 -8.26 -8.43 -6.25
N ALA A 14 -7.40 -7.58 -5.67
CA ALA A 14 -7.50 -6.13 -5.73
C ALA A 14 -6.94 -5.51 -7.03
N ARG A 15 -6.45 -6.32 -7.98
CA ARG A 15 -5.96 -5.84 -9.28
C ARG A 15 -7.05 -5.75 -10.32
N GLY A 16 -6.91 -4.82 -11.26
CA GLY A 16 -7.79 -4.68 -12.42
C GLY A 16 -9.05 -3.87 -12.14
N HIS A 17 -9.06 -3.07 -11.07
CA HIS A 17 -10.23 -2.29 -10.64
C HIS A 17 -10.06 -0.78 -10.88
N ALA A 18 -8.98 -0.38 -11.56
CA ALA A 18 -8.67 1.03 -11.86
C ALA A 18 -8.64 1.91 -10.59
N ILE A 19 -8.12 1.36 -9.49
CA ILE A 19 -8.01 2.05 -8.21
C ILE A 19 -6.95 3.16 -8.34
N LEU A 20 -7.31 4.36 -7.88
CA LEU A 20 -6.40 5.50 -7.82
C LEU A 20 -5.43 5.39 -6.64
N TYR A 21 -4.23 5.93 -6.81
CA TYR A 21 -3.30 6.10 -5.70
C TYR A 21 -3.62 7.42 -5.02
N TRP A 22 -3.91 7.36 -3.72
CA TRP A 22 -4.09 8.58 -2.92
C TRP A 22 -3.66 8.34 -1.48
N ILE A 23 -2.69 9.14 -1.02
CA ILE A 23 -2.11 8.99 0.32
C ILE A 23 -3.19 9.12 1.40
N GLY A 24 -3.15 8.23 2.39
CA GLY A 24 -4.12 8.21 3.49
C GLY A 24 -5.45 7.51 3.16
N GLN A 25 -5.61 6.97 1.95
CA GLN A 25 -6.81 6.22 1.57
C GLN A 25 -6.60 4.71 1.64
N GLY A 26 -7.71 4.00 1.77
CA GLY A 26 -7.80 2.55 1.82
C GLY A 26 -7.54 1.93 3.19
N GLY A 27 -7.94 0.67 3.32
CA GLY A 27 -7.70 -0.15 4.51
C GLY A 27 -8.56 0.20 5.73
N ARG A 28 -9.66 0.94 5.56
CA ARG A 28 -10.54 1.33 6.68
C ARG A 28 -11.46 0.20 7.13
N ASP A 29 -11.95 -0.60 6.20
CA ASP A 29 -12.80 -1.76 6.47
C ASP A 29 -12.14 -3.03 5.92
N PRO A 30 -11.66 -3.96 6.78
CA PRO A 30 -11.08 -5.22 6.32
C PRO A 30 -12.11 -6.18 5.71
N GLY A 31 -13.41 -5.98 5.97
CA GLY A 31 -14.51 -6.76 5.39
C GLY A 31 -14.91 -6.31 3.98
N ALA A 32 -14.46 -5.14 3.52
CA ALA A 32 -14.79 -4.62 2.21
C ALA A 32 -14.26 -5.52 1.07
N ALA A 33 -14.96 -5.51 -0.06
CA ALA A 33 -14.58 -6.29 -1.25
C ALA A 33 -13.25 -5.85 -1.86
N LEU A 34 -12.91 -4.56 -1.73
CA LEU A 34 -11.69 -3.94 -2.22
C LEU A 34 -11.00 -3.16 -1.10
N PRO A 35 -9.67 -2.94 -1.20
CA PRO A 35 -8.91 -2.18 -0.22
C PRO A 35 -9.16 -0.67 -0.29
N SER A 36 -9.83 -0.20 -1.34
CA SER A 36 -10.08 1.21 -1.61
C SER A 36 -11.22 1.77 -0.76
N ASN A 37 -11.30 3.09 -0.72
CA ASN A 37 -12.51 3.78 -0.35
C ASN A 37 -12.85 4.86 -1.39
N PRO A 38 -14.13 5.24 -1.51
CA PRO A 38 -14.52 6.28 -2.44
C PRO A 38 -13.88 7.62 -2.06
N VAL A 39 -13.43 8.37 -3.07
CA VAL A 39 -12.99 9.76 -2.97
C VAL A 39 -13.69 10.61 -4.00
N ARG A 40 -14.10 11.82 -3.60
CA ARG A 40 -14.60 12.84 -4.54
C ARG A 40 -13.42 13.47 -5.25
N VAL A 41 -13.32 13.25 -6.56
CA VAL A 41 -12.13 13.63 -7.33
C VAL A 41 -11.88 15.13 -7.26
N ALA A 42 -12.90 15.98 -7.46
CA ALA A 42 -12.74 17.42 -7.42
C ALA A 42 -12.23 17.95 -6.06
N GLN A 43 -12.71 17.37 -4.95
CA GLN A 43 -12.24 17.75 -3.60
C GLN A 43 -10.81 17.30 -3.35
N ALA A 44 -10.48 16.07 -3.76
CA ALA A 44 -9.14 15.53 -3.66
C ALA A 44 -8.17 16.37 -4.50
N TRP A 45 -8.52 16.67 -5.75
CA TRP A 45 -7.74 17.51 -6.65
C TRP A 45 -7.48 18.91 -6.08
N ALA A 46 -8.52 19.58 -5.57
CA ALA A 46 -8.41 20.91 -4.99
C ALA A 46 -7.52 20.98 -3.74
N SER A 47 -7.26 19.84 -3.09
CA SER A 47 -6.36 19.76 -1.93
C SER A 47 -4.87 19.64 -2.31
N LEU A 48 -4.56 19.34 -3.57
CA LEU A 48 -3.20 19.29 -4.08
C LEU A 48 -2.64 20.70 -4.29
N ASP A 49 -1.33 20.86 -4.10
CA ASP A 49 -0.66 22.09 -4.52
C ASP A 49 -0.59 22.21 -6.05
N ALA A 50 -0.27 23.41 -6.54
CA ALA A 50 -0.26 23.69 -7.98
C ALA A 50 0.75 22.82 -8.75
N ALA A 51 1.87 22.43 -8.13
CA ALA A 51 2.89 21.61 -8.77
C ALA A 51 2.43 20.16 -8.94
N ASP A 52 1.83 19.58 -7.89
CA ASP A 52 1.25 18.24 -7.94
C ASP A 52 0.05 18.19 -8.91
N GLN A 53 -0.79 19.25 -8.97
CA GLN A 53 -1.85 19.36 -9.98
C GLN A 53 -1.29 19.39 -11.40
N GLN A 54 -0.28 20.22 -11.66
CA GLN A 54 0.36 20.30 -12.98
C GLN A 54 0.99 18.96 -13.39
N ALA A 55 1.64 18.26 -12.45
CA ALA A 55 2.28 16.98 -12.69
C ALA A 55 1.28 15.85 -12.98
N LEU A 56 0.12 15.85 -12.31
CA LEU A 56 -0.89 14.80 -12.44
C LEU A 56 -1.91 15.04 -13.56
N ALA A 57 -2.04 16.27 -14.07
CA ALA A 57 -3.05 16.62 -15.07
C ALA A 57 -2.97 15.76 -16.35
N PRO A 58 -1.78 15.47 -16.93
CA PRO A 58 -1.70 14.60 -18.10
C PRO A 58 -2.19 13.17 -17.82
N LEU A 59 -1.92 12.64 -16.62
CA LEU A 59 -2.39 11.31 -16.23
C LEU A 59 -3.91 11.30 -16.03
N ALA A 60 -4.46 12.31 -15.37
CA ALA A 60 -5.92 12.43 -15.22
C ALA A 60 -6.62 12.51 -16.59
N GLN A 61 -6.05 13.29 -17.52
CA GLN A 61 -6.55 13.37 -18.89
C GLN A 61 -6.46 12.02 -19.62
N ALA A 62 -5.33 11.33 -19.55
CA ALA A 62 -5.15 10.00 -20.16
C ALA A 62 -6.16 8.96 -19.61
N MET A 63 -6.50 9.08 -18.33
CA MET A 63 -7.50 8.24 -17.67
C MET A 63 -8.95 8.68 -17.93
N GLY A 64 -9.18 9.77 -18.66
CA GLY A 64 -10.52 10.34 -18.89
C GLY A 64 -11.20 10.83 -17.61
N ILE A 65 -10.41 11.28 -16.63
CA ILE A 65 -10.90 11.81 -15.36
C ILE A 65 -11.09 13.32 -15.50
N ASP A 66 -12.34 13.77 -15.40
CA ASP A 66 -12.63 15.18 -15.20
C ASP A 66 -12.37 15.55 -13.73
N VAL A 67 -11.26 16.23 -13.48
CA VAL A 67 -10.83 16.63 -12.13
C VAL A 67 -11.65 17.78 -11.55
N HIS A 68 -12.56 18.38 -12.33
CA HIS A 68 -13.42 19.47 -11.91
C HIS A 68 -14.89 19.04 -11.74
N ASP A 69 -15.26 17.81 -12.11
CA ASP A 69 -16.60 17.27 -11.87
C ASP A 69 -16.83 17.03 -10.36
N PRO A 70 -17.74 17.79 -9.71
CA PRO A 70 -18.00 17.64 -8.27
C PRO A 70 -18.74 16.34 -7.91
N ALA A 71 -19.36 15.68 -8.90
CA ALA A 71 -20.08 14.43 -8.73
C ALA A 71 -19.19 13.19 -8.94
N LEU A 72 -18.02 13.35 -9.58
CA LEU A 72 -17.13 12.23 -9.88
C LEU A 72 -16.55 11.63 -8.60
N VAL A 73 -16.86 10.36 -8.38
CA VAL A 73 -16.30 9.52 -7.32
C VAL A 73 -15.46 8.43 -7.94
N ARG A 74 -14.27 8.20 -7.38
CA ARG A 74 -13.37 7.11 -7.76
C ARG A 74 -12.91 6.37 -6.52
N ASP A 75 -12.58 5.09 -6.69
CA ASP A 75 -11.93 4.30 -5.66
C ASP A 75 -10.47 4.71 -5.52
N ALA A 76 -10.01 4.94 -4.28
CA ALA A 76 -8.62 5.26 -4.01
C ALA A 76 -8.04 4.46 -2.84
N CYS A 77 -6.74 4.20 -2.91
CA CYS A 77 -5.98 3.43 -1.93
C CYS A 77 -4.53 3.92 -1.87
N ASP A 78 -3.78 3.54 -0.85
CA ASP A 78 -2.33 3.69 -0.78
C ASP A 78 -1.65 2.39 -0.30
N CYS A 79 -0.32 2.42 -0.15
CA CYS A 79 0.49 1.23 0.14
C CYS A 79 0.11 0.53 1.46
N SER A 80 0.04 1.25 2.58
CA SER A 80 -0.25 0.64 3.88
C SER A 80 -1.75 0.35 4.07
N GLY A 81 -2.64 0.95 3.29
CA GLY A 81 -4.08 0.70 3.35
C GLY A 81 -4.40 -0.62 2.68
N PHE A 82 -3.81 -0.80 1.49
CA PHE A 82 -3.76 -2.07 0.79
C PHE A 82 -3.19 -3.19 1.67
N VAL A 83 -1.98 -2.96 2.18
CA VAL A 83 -1.43 -3.46 3.45
C VAL A 83 -2.40 -4.15 4.42
N CYS A 84 -3.02 -3.29 5.23
CA CYS A 84 -3.88 -3.69 6.33
C CYS A 84 -5.09 -4.49 5.84
N TRP A 85 -5.70 -4.07 4.72
CA TRP A 85 -6.82 -4.79 4.13
C TRP A 85 -6.41 -6.21 3.70
N ALA A 86 -5.27 -6.39 3.03
CA ALA A 86 -4.81 -7.72 2.62
C ALA A 86 -4.58 -8.64 3.84
N LEU A 87 -4.06 -8.08 4.93
CA LEU A 87 -3.85 -8.78 6.20
C LEU A 87 -5.12 -8.97 7.04
N GLY A 88 -6.26 -8.42 6.61
CA GLY A 88 -7.56 -8.63 7.26
C GLY A 88 -7.80 -7.81 8.52
N PHE A 89 -7.13 -6.67 8.69
CA PHE A 89 -7.44 -5.73 9.78
C PHE A 89 -7.57 -4.29 9.29
N ALA A 90 -8.32 -3.48 10.04
CA ALA A 90 -8.42 -2.05 9.77
C ALA A 90 -7.08 -1.36 10.05
N ARG A 91 -6.72 -0.40 9.19
CA ARG A 91 -5.55 0.46 9.35
C ARG A 91 -5.62 1.33 10.60
N VAL A 92 -6.84 1.69 11.01
CA VAL A 92 -7.11 2.48 12.20
C VAL A 92 -7.37 1.49 13.33
N LEU A 93 -6.46 1.41 14.30
CA LEU A 93 -6.62 0.57 15.47
C LEU A 93 -7.09 1.41 16.66
N PRO A 94 -8.12 0.98 17.41
CA PRO A 94 -8.53 1.67 18.62
C PRO A 94 -7.41 1.62 19.68
N GLY A 95 -7.17 2.75 20.36
CA GLY A 95 -6.11 2.87 21.36
C GLY A 95 -6.52 3.72 22.57
N ALA A 96 -5.92 3.44 23.74
CA ALA A 96 -6.26 4.08 25.01
C ALA A 96 -5.97 5.60 25.08
N GLY A 97 -5.33 6.17 24.07
CA GLY A 97 -5.04 7.61 23.93
C GLY A 97 -5.48 8.20 22.59
N GLY A 98 -6.38 7.52 21.88
CA GLY A 98 -6.76 7.82 20.49
C GLY A 98 -6.42 6.66 19.55
N ASP A 99 -6.99 6.72 18.34
CA ASP A 99 -6.78 5.67 17.34
C ASP A 99 -5.34 5.70 16.79
N ALA A 100 -4.69 4.54 16.75
CA ALA A 100 -3.37 4.37 16.16
C ALA A 100 -3.48 4.11 14.65
N TRP A 101 -2.82 4.96 13.86
CA TRP A 101 -2.79 4.86 12.40
C TRP A 101 -1.62 4.00 11.91
N ILE A 102 -1.91 2.89 11.23
CA ILE A 102 -0.87 2.04 10.64
C ILE A 102 -0.36 2.66 9.32
N ASN A 103 0.90 3.11 9.34
CA ASN A 103 1.67 3.54 8.17
C ASN A 103 3.00 2.77 8.08
N THR A 104 3.79 3.06 7.04
CA THR A 104 5.08 2.39 6.79
C THR A 104 6.09 2.57 7.93
N ASP A 105 6.15 3.77 8.53
CA ASP A 105 7.02 4.05 9.68
C ASP A 105 6.64 3.19 10.89
N SER A 106 5.33 3.08 11.19
CA SER A 106 4.83 2.28 12.32
C SER A 106 5.04 0.77 12.12
N ILE A 107 4.87 0.27 10.89
CA ILE A 107 5.13 -1.14 10.55
C ILE A 107 6.62 -1.44 10.75
N TRP A 108 7.48 -0.58 10.20
CA TRP A 108 8.92 -0.74 10.29
C TRP A 108 9.40 -0.66 11.75
N ALA A 109 8.94 0.34 12.51
CA ALA A 109 9.33 0.53 13.91
C ALA A 109 8.87 -0.61 14.82
N ASP A 110 7.68 -1.17 14.59
CA ASP A 110 7.21 -2.35 15.33
C ASP A 110 8.08 -3.56 15.01
N ALA A 111 8.34 -3.84 13.72
CA ALA A 111 9.17 -4.97 13.27
C ALA A 111 10.61 -4.92 13.80
N LYS A 112 11.23 -3.74 13.82
CA LYS A 112 12.59 -3.53 14.35
C LYS A 112 12.67 -3.47 15.87
N GLY A 113 11.54 -3.32 16.57
CA GLY A 113 11.51 -2.99 17.99
C GLY A 113 10.59 -3.91 18.79
N PRO A 114 9.43 -3.43 19.26
CA PRO A 114 8.56 -4.20 20.16
C PRO A 114 7.98 -5.50 19.60
N GLN A 115 7.91 -5.61 18.26
CA GLN A 115 7.36 -6.75 17.52
C GLN A 115 5.99 -7.23 18.00
N ARG A 116 5.07 -6.29 18.27
CA ARG A 116 3.74 -6.63 18.80
C ARG A 116 2.82 -7.22 17.73
N ARG A 117 2.90 -6.69 16.52
CA ARG A 117 2.11 -7.11 15.36
C ARG A 117 2.99 -7.54 14.20
N PHE A 118 4.11 -6.88 13.99
CA PHE A 118 5.04 -7.19 12.92
C PHE A 118 6.36 -7.68 13.51
N GLU A 119 6.87 -8.79 13.00
CA GLU A 119 8.17 -9.35 13.37
C GLU A 119 9.12 -9.21 12.18
N GLU A 120 10.31 -8.66 12.38
CA GLU A 120 11.34 -8.67 11.33
C GLU A 120 11.77 -10.10 11.04
N ILE A 121 11.81 -10.48 9.77
CA ILE A 121 12.30 -11.78 9.31
C ILE A 121 13.50 -11.60 8.39
N ALA A 122 14.49 -12.48 8.50
CA ALA A 122 15.70 -12.38 7.68
C ALA A 122 15.46 -12.78 6.21
N ARG A 123 14.48 -13.65 5.96
CA ARG A 123 14.20 -14.24 4.64
C ARG A 123 12.75 -14.00 4.27
N ALA A 124 12.53 -13.41 3.10
CA ALA A 124 11.21 -13.24 2.52
C ALA A 124 10.53 -14.60 2.27
N ARG A 125 9.21 -14.60 2.42
CA ARG A 125 8.34 -15.71 2.03
C ARG A 125 6.99 -15.15 1.56
N PRO A 126 6.24 -15.87 0.70
CA PRO A 126 4.93 -15.40 0.25
C PRO A 126 4.01 -15.05 1.43
N GLY A 127 3.33 -13.90 1.32
CA GLY A 127 2.49 -13.33 2.38
C GLY A 127 3.23 -12.45 3.39
N ALA A 128 4.57 -12.45 3.41
CA ALA A 128 5.34 -11.48 4.18
C ALA A 128 5.20 -10.08 3.59
N LEU A 129 5.61 -9.07 4.34
CA LEU A 129 5.75 -7.70 3.87
C LEU A 129 7.21 -7.41 3.52
N VAL A 130 7.43 -6.56 2.53
CA VAL A 130 8.68 -5.80 2.38
C VAL A 130 8.36 -4.33 2.59
N VAL A 131 9.11 -3.65 3.46
CA VAL A 131 8.78 -2.30 3.94
C VAL A 131 10.04 -1.48 4.18
N TYR A 132 10.00 -0.20 3.80
CA TYR A 132 10.94 0.81 4.27
C TYR A 132 10.17 2.02 4.84
N PRO A 133 10.70 2.67 5.88
CA PRO A 133 10.06 3.82 6.52
C PRO A 133 10.24 5.06 5.64
N LYS A 134 9.46 6.11 5.87
CA LYS A 134 9.79 7.44 5.35
C LYS A 134 11.02 7.96 6.09
N GLN A 135 10.99 7.91 7.43
CA GLN A 135 12.04 8.47 8.26
C GLN A 135 13.36 7.74 8.03
N GLY A 136 14.40 8.49 7.64
CA GLY A 136 15.75 7.96 7.41
C GLY A 136 15.97 7.30 6.04
N SER A 137 14.96 7.23 5.17
CA SER A 137 15.06 6.59 3.84
C SER A 137 15.51 7.50 2.70
N ASP A 138 15.62 8.81 2.94
CA ASP A 138 15.80 9.86 1.93
C ASP A 138 14.69 9.94 0.85
N GLU A 139 13.60 9.18 1.00
CA GLU A 139 12.45 9.19 0.10
C GLU A 139 11.37 10.18 0.56
N ARG A 140 10.57 10.73 -0.38
CA ARG A 140 9.41 11.60 -0.06
C ARG A 140 8.39 10.86 0.82
N TYR A 141 8.24 9.56 0.62
CA TYR A 141 7.35 8.67 1.36
C TYR A 141 8.02 7.31 1.59
N GLY A 142 7.70 6.66 2.72
CA GLY A 142 7.97 5.25 2.92
C GLY A 142 7.07 4.39 2.04
N HIS A 143 7.38 3.10 1.93
CA HIS A 143 6.60 2.19 1.09
C HIS A 143 6.52 0.78 1.67
N VAL A 144 5.46 0.06 1.32
CA VAL A 144 5.23 -1.32 1.77
C VAL A 144 4.53 -2.12 0.68
N ALA A 145 4.87 -3.40 0.59
CA ALA A 145 4.29 -4.35 -0.34
C ALA A 145 4.10 -5.72 0.30
N VAL A 146 3.19 -6.54 -0.26
CA VAL A 146 3.08 -7.96 0.08
C VAL A 146 4.00 -8.75 -0.86
N VAL A 147 4.84 -9.62 -0.32
CA VAL A 147 5.68 -10.55 -1.07
C VAL A 147 4.81 -11.63 -1.67
N VAL A 148 4.86 -11.77 -3.00
CA VAL A 148 4.15 -12.81 -3.76
C VAL A 148 5.06 -14.00 -4.02
N GLU A 149 6.31 -13.74 -4.40
CA GLU A 149 7.33 -14.76 -4.68
C GLU A 149 8.66 -14.35 -4.04
N ALA A 150 9.43 -15.35 -3.59
CA ALA A 150 10.78 -15.21 -3.11
C ALA A 150 11.68 -16.27 -3.73
N ASP A 151 12.97 -15.98 -3.88
CA ASP A 151 13.97 -16.92 -4.39
C ASP A 151 14.42 -17.95 -3.33
N ALA A 152 15.31 -18.86 -3.73
CA ALA A 152 15.85 -19.91 -2.86
C ALA A 152 16.72 -19.37 -1.71
N ASP A 153 17.20 -18.13 -1.80
CA ASP A 153 18.00 -17.44 -0.78
C ASP A 153 17.13 -16.60 0.17
N GLY A 154 15.85 -16.42 -0.18
CA GLY A 154 14.87 -15.69 0.63
C GLY A 154 14.83 -14.20 0.30
N HIS A 155 15.20 -13.79 -0.90
CA HIS A 155 14.94 -12.45 -1.39
C HIS A 155 13.58 -12.40 -2.08
N ALA A 156 12.80 -11.35 -1.83
CA ALA A 156 11.57 -11.12 -2.57
C ALA A 156 11.90 -10.87 -4.04
N THR A 157 11.24 -11.59 -4.95
CA THR A 157 11.42 -11.42 -6.40
C THR A 157 10.22 -10.73 -7.02
N ARG A 158 9.02 -11.03 -6.53
CA ARG A 158 7.78 -10.38 -6.97
C ARG A 158 6.94 -9.94 -5.77
N ILE A 159 6.43 -8.74 -5.89
CA ILE A 159 5.64 -8.09 -4.86
C ILE A 159 4.35 -7.56 -5.45
N ILE A 160 3.30 -7.47 -4.64
CA ILE A 160 2.07 -6.77 -4.97
C ILE A 160 1.89 -5.59 -4.02
N HIS A 161 1.58 -4.43 -4.59
CA HIS A 161 1.47 -3.20 -3.81
C HIS A 161 0.63 -2.14 -4.53
N CYS A 162 0.09 -1.21 -3.73
CA CYS A 162 -0.53 0.02 -4.23
C CYS A 162 0.54 1.12 -4.33
N SER A 163 0.75 1.74 -5.50
CA SER A 163 1.68 2.87 -5.65
C SER A 163 1.29 3.89 -6.72
N ALA A 164 1.82 5.10 -6.57
CA ALA A 164 1.71 6.17 -7.57
C ALA A 164 2.42 5.84 -8.89
N ASP A 165 3.47 5.02 -8.86
CA ASP A 165 4.20 4.66 -10.08
C ASP A 165 3.43 3.61 -10.90
N ASN A 166 2.69 2.71 -10.24
CA ASN A 166 1.89 1.69 -10.92
C ASN A 166 0.82 2.29 -11.83
N ILE A 167 0.13 3.34 -11.36
CA ILE A 167 -0.98 3.96 -12.10
C ILE A 167 -0.53 4.74 -13.34
N LYS A 168 0.73 5.19 -13.40
CA LYS A 168 1.28 5.93 -14.55
C LYS A 168 1.32 5.09 -15.82
N ASN A 169 1.33 3.75 -15.69
CA ASN A 169 1.41 2.82 -16.81
C ASN A 169 0.06 2.14 -17.04
N GLU A 170 -0.26 1.79 -18.28
CA GLU A 170 -1.45 0.99 -18.58
C GLU A 170 -1.31 -0.48 -18.08
N PRO A 171 -2.42 -1.16 -17.73
CA PRO A 171 -3.71 -0.55 -17.40
C PRO A 171 -3.58 0.37 -16.16
N HIS A 172 -4.29 1.50 -16.14
CA HIS A 172 -4.18 2.51 -15.08
C HIS A 172 -4.81 2.03 -13.77
N ASP A 173 -4.02 1.27 -13.00
CA ASP A 173 -4.37 0.74 -11.70
C ASP A 173 -3.17 0.91 -10.77
N SER A 174 -3.40 1.44 -9.57
CA SER A 174 -2.34 1.58 -8.57
C SER A 174 -1.89 0.26 -7.97
N ILE A 175 -2.70 -0.79 -8.04
CA ILE A 175 -2.40 -2.11 -7.48
C ILE A 175 -1.88 -3.04 -8.58
N LYS A 176 -0.58 -3.31 -8.56
CA LYS A 176 0.09 -4.17 -9.55
C LYS A 176 1.09 -5.12 -8.89
N ILE A 177 1.43 -6.18 -9.63
CA ILE A 177 2.58 -7.01 -9.32
C ILE A 177 3.79 -6.44 -10.07
N THR A 178 4.88 -6.23 -9.36
CA THR A 178 6.15 -5.69 -9.89
C THR A 178 7.33 -6.48 -9.30
N SER A 179 8.55 -6.19 -9.78
CA SER A 179 9.77 -6.67 -9.11
C SER A 179 9.98 -5.96 -7.77
N ALA A 180 10.74 -6.59 -6.88
CA ALA A 180 11.09 -6.01 -5.59
C ALA A 180 12.31 -5.05 -5.65
N ASP A 181 12.86 -4.77 -6.84
CA ASP A 181 14.17 -4.13 -7.00
C ASP A 181 14.29 -2.78 -6.27
N LYS A 182 13.23 -1.98 -6.29
CA LYS A 182 13.20 -0.70 -5.56
C LYS A 182 13.38 -0.89 -4.05
N PHE A 183 12.81 -1.95 -3.49
CA PHE A 183 12.99 -2.30 -2.09
C PHE A 183 14.40 -2.83 -1.85
N THR A 184 14.93 -3.68 -2.73
CA THR A 184 16.30 -4.21 -2.63
C THR A 184 17.35 -3.09 -2.65
N ALA A 185 17.14 -2.05 -3.45
CA ALA A 185 18.03 -0.90 -3.52
C ALA A 185 17.94 0.04 -2.31
N GLN A 186 16.85 -0.01 -1.54
CA GLN A 186 16.62 0.85 -0.39
C GLN A 186 17.19 0.21 0.88
N GLN A 187 18.23 0.86 1.43
CA GLN A 187 19.04 0.33 2.54
C GLN A 187 18.25 0.12 3.85
N ASN A 188 17.14 0.85 4.03
CA ASN A 188 16.27 0.66 5.19
C ASN A 188 15.15 -0.35 4.98
N SER A 189 15.10 -1.02 3.82
CA SER A 189 14.11 -2.06 3.57
C SER A 189 14.35 -3.27 4.46
N ILE A 190 13.26 -3.78 5.04
CA ILE A 190 13.24 -5.04 5.79
C ILE A 190 12.09 -5.92 5.31
N TYR A 191 12.18 -7.20 5.62
CA TYR A 191 11.03 -8.10 5.57
C TYR A 191 10.35 -8.16 6.93
N ALA A 192 9.02 -8.12 6.93
CA ALA A 192 8.22 -8.22 8.15
C ALA A 192 7.13 -9.28 8.01
N TRP A 193 6.93 -10.09 9.03
CA TRP A 193 5.82 -11.03 9.14
C TRP A 193 4.75 -10.46 10.07
N CYS A 194 3.49 -10.49 9.64
CA CYS A 194 2.38 -10.12 10.54
C CYS A 194 2.07 -11.30 11.47
N ARG A 195 2.23 -11.09 12.77
CA ARG A 195 1.83 -12.02 13.82
C ARG A 195 0.33 -12.27 13.73
N GLY A 196 -0.07 -13.54 13.80
CA GLY A 196 -1.46 -13.97 13.57
C GLY A 196 -1.78 -14.33 12.11
N VAL A 197 -0.81 -14.20 11.20
CA VAL A 197 -0.82 -14.92 9.92
C VAL A 197 -0.20 -16.30 10.14
N GLU A 198 -0.99 -17.34 9.83
CA GLU A 198 -0.59 -18.76 9.85
C GLU A 198 0.13 -19.17 8.56
#